data_AF-A0A7W8XB36-F1
#
_entry.id   AF-A0A7W8XB36-F1
#
_cell.length_a   1.000
_cell.length_b   1.000
_cell.length_c   1.000
_cell.angle_alpha   90.00
_cell.angle_beta   90.00
_cell.angle_gamma   90.00
#
_symmetry.space_group_name_H-M   'P 1'
#
loop_
_entity.id
_entity.type
_entity.pdbx_description
1 polymer ?
#
loop_
_entity_poly.entity_id
_entity_poly.type
_entity_poly.pdbx_seq_one_letter_code
_entity_poly.pdbx_strand_id
1 'polypeptide(L)'
;MRPALLLTAALCTSSPALAADDWTSYSNPRFGYSAAVPPGFTLGKEADNGDGATFRSDDGRSELSLYGTMLETGEFAGEARKRLDADRAAGWTITYDKVTNGWASYSGARSADILYVRGIALCDGNAAYFHLRYPRDRLKTFNSVIGRLVKSLRPAAGCEQAPQQAPGAAQH
;
A
#
# COMPACT_ATOMS: atom_id res chain seq x y z
N MET A 1 -60.81 -33.24 28.36
CA MET A 1 -59.75 -32.24 28.68
C MET A 1 -58.73 -32.29 27.56
N ARG A 2 -58.52 -31.18 26.84
CA ARG A 2 -57.69 -31.10 25.61
C ARG A 2 -56.24 -30.74 25.97
N PRO A 3 -55.20 -31.43 25.48
CA PRO A 3 -53.85 -30.91 25.51
C PRO A 3 -53.58 -30.09 24.24
N ALA A 4 -53.13 -28.85 24.43
CA ALA A 4 -52.73 -27.93 23.37
C ALA A 4 -51.33 -28.31 22.86
N LEU A 5 -51.20 -28.45 21.54
CA LEU A 5 -49.94 -28.72 20.85
C LEU A 5 -49.24 -27.37 20.57
N LEU A 6 -48.12 -27.10 21.24
CA LEU A 6 -47.28 -25.93 21.00
C LEU A 6 -46.30 -26.24 19.86
N LEU A 7 -46.53 -25.65 18.68
CA LEU A 7 -45.56 -25.60 17.58
C LEU A 7 -44.53 -24.50 17.88
N THR A 8 -43.31 -24.88 18.26
CA THR A 8 -42.14 -23.99 18.24
C THR A 8 -41.59 -23.88 16.81
N ALA A 9 -41.83 -22.74 16.17
CA ALA A 9 -41.20 -22.40 14.90
C ALA A 9 -39.71 -22.05 15.13
N ALA A 10 -38.81 -22.90 14.65
CA ALA A 10 -37.38 -22.63 14.65
C ALA A 10 -37.05 -21.64 13.52
N LEU A 11 -36.75 -20.38 13.89
CA LEU A 11 -36.18 -19.39 12.96
C LEU A 11 -34.72 -19.75 12.71
N CYS A 12 -34.41 -20.29 11.53
CA CYS A 12 -33.05 -20.39 11.02
C CYS A 12 -32.50 -18.99 10.76
N THR A 13 -31.70 -18.45 11.66
CA THR A 13 -30.92 -17.22 11.40
C THR A 13 -29.76 -17.58 10.49
N SER A 14 -29.88 -17.30 9.20
CA SER A 14 -28.78 -17.33 8.25
C SER A 14 -27.83 -16.15 8.53
N SER A 15 -26.72 -16.43 9.21
CA SER A 15 -25.64 -15.46 9.33
C SER A 15 -25.02 -15.23 7.95
N PRO A 16 -24.91 -13.98 7.44
CA PRO A 16 -24.17 -13.72 6.23
C PRO A 16 -22.70 -14.05 6.49
N ALA A 17 -22.14 -15.00 5.73
CA ALA A 17 -20.71 -15.22 5.70
C ALA A 17 -20.06 -13.97 5.10
N LEU A 18 -19.44 -13.15 5.95
CA LEU A 18 -18.53 -12.10 5.47
C LEU A 18 -17.41 -12.81 4.71
N ALA A 19 -17.32 -12.57 3.40
CA ALA A 19 -16.19 -13.04 2.61
C ALA A 19 -14.89 -12.56 3.28
N ALA A 20 -13.97 -13.48 3.53
CA ALA A 20 -12.68 -13.14 4.11
C ALA A 20 -11.96 -12.15 3.19
N ASP A 21 -11.29 -11.18 3.80
CA ASP A 21 -10.54 -10.18 3.08
C ASP A 21 -9.15 -10.74 2.73
N ASP A 22 -8.96 -11.14 1.47
CA ASP A 22 -7.75 -11.86 1.00
C ASP A 22 -6.45 -11.02 0.99
N TRP A 23 -6.50 -9.80 1.52
CA TRP A 23 -5.32 -8.96 1.69
C TRP A 23 -4.47 -9.49 2.85
N THR A 24 -3.17 -9.67 2.60
CA THR A 24 -2.21 -10.07 3.64
C THR A 24 -1.47 -8.85 4.19
N SER A 25 -0.86 -8.99 5.38
CA SER A 25 -0.06 -7.93 5.99
C SER A 25 1.42 -8.24 5.82
N TYR A 26 2.19 -7.26 5.36
CA TYR A 26 3.64 -7.26 5.38
C TYR A 26 4.14 -6.30 6.46
N SER A 27 5.16 -6.69 7.21
CA SER A 27 5.79 -5.87 8.23
C SER A 27 7.30 -5.92 8.09
N ASN A 28 7.95 -4.76 8.16
CA ASN A 28 9.41 -4.67 8.26
C ASN A 28 9.77 -4.20 9.68
N PRO A 29 10.31 -5.09 10.53
CA PRO A 29 10.68 -4.74 11.90
C PRO A 29 11.93 -3.85 11.98
N ARG A 30 12.85 -3.92 10.99
CA ARG A 30 14.07 -3.11 10.97
C ARG A 30 13.77 -1.62 10.88
N PHE A 31 12.80 -1.25 10.05
CA PHE A 31 12.38 0.14 9.88
C PHE A 31 11.08 0.48 10.61
N GLY A 32 10.40 -0.51 11.19
CA GLY A 32 9.18 -0.30 11.98
C GLY A 32 8.00 0.22 11.14
N TYR A 33 7.67 -0.45 10.03
CA TYR A 33 6.45 -0.15 9.27
C TYR A 33 5.69 -1.41 8.87
N SER A 34 4.43 -1.24 8.48
CA SER A 34 3.60 -2.27 7.87
C SER A 34 2.81 -1.73 6.70
N ALA A 35 2.44 -2.62 5.78
CA ALA A 35 1.53 -2.33 4.68
C ALA A 35 0.77 -3.60 4.30
N ALA A 36 -0.41 -3.43 3.69
CA ALA A 36 -1.16 -4.57 3.16
C ALA A 36 -0.64 -4.95 1.76
N VAL A 37 -0.67 -6.24 1.44
CA VAL A 37 -0.33 -6.80 0.12
C VAL A 37 -1.64 -7.21 -0.57
N PRO A 38 -1.89 -6.79 -1.82
CA PRO A 38 -3.14 -7.09 -2.51
C PRO A 38 -3.29 -8.59 -2.82
N PRO A 39 -4.53 -9.10 -2.93
CA PRO A 39 -4.79 -10.43 -3.45
C PRO A 39 -4.16 -10.63 -4.83
N GLY A 40 -3.66 -11.84 -5.08
CA GLY A 40 -2.96 -12.19 -6.32
C GLY A 40 -1.58 -11.55 -6.47
N PHE A 41 -1.02 -11.00 -5.40
CA PHE A 41 0.41 -10.67 -5.30
C PHE A 41 1.11 -11.68 -4.40
N THR A 42 2.23 -12.23 -4.87
CA THR A 42 3.06 -13.18 -4.13
C THR A 42 4.45 -12.62 -3.90
N LEU A 43 5.07 -13.01 -2.79
CA LEU A 43 6.43 -12.59 -2.44
C LEU A 43 7.41 -13.10 -3.51
N GLY A 44 8.10 -12.18 -4.18
CA GLY A 44 9.11 -12.50 -5.18
C GLY A 44 10.52 -12.55 -4.59
N LYS A 45 10.92 -11.49 -3.87
CA LYS A 45 12.25 -11.39 -3.23
C LYS A 45 12.18 -10.54 -1.97
N GLU A 46 12.83 -10.99 -0.90
CA GLU A 46 13.23 -10.12 0.21
C GLU A 46 14.58 -9.47 -0.09
N ALA A 47 14.74 -8.20 0.28
CA ALA A 47 16.00 -7.50 0.11
C ALA A 47 17.07 -8.11 1.01
N ASP A 48 18.26 -8.38 0.46
CA ASP A 48 19.35 -9.04 1.18
C ASP A 48 19.84 -8.22 2.38
N ASN A 49 19.65 -6.90 2.33
CA ASN A 49 19.94 -5.99 3.43
C ASN A 49 18.79 -5.86 4.45
N GLY A 50 17.61 -6.44 4.20
CA GLY A 50 16.45 -6.34 5.07
C GLY A 50 15.67 -5.02 4.96
N ASP A 51 15.89 -4.23 3.90
CA ASP A 51 15.17 -2.97 3.70
C ASP A 51 13.70 -3.19 3.31
N GLY A 52 13.35 -4.34 2.74
CA GLY A 52 12.02 -4.52 2.18
C GLY A 52 11.85 -5.81 1.41
N ALA A 53 10.76 -5.85 0.65
CA ALA A 53 10.41 -6.95 -0.22
C ALA A 53 9.75 -6.47 -1.50
N THR A 54 9.89 -7.27 -2.56
CA THR A 54 9.17 -7.10 -3.83
C THR A 54 8.19 -8.25 -4.00
N PHE A 55 6.97 -7.89 -4.37
CA PHE A 55 5.86 -8.79 -4.66
C PHE A 55 5.48 -8.67 -6.14
N ARG A 56 5.01 -9.75 -6.73
CA ARG A 56 4.60 -9.81 -8.14
C ARG A 56 3.18 -10.32 -8.27
N SER A 57 2.43 -9.75 -9.20
CA SER A 57 1.11 -10.28 -9.52
C SER A 57 1.22 -11.68 -10.14
N ASP A 58 0.19 -12.51 -9.96
CA ASP A 58 0.16 -13.88 -10.51
C ASP A 58 0.32 -13.93 -12.04
N ASP A 59 -0.15 -12.89 -12.74
CA ASP A 59 0.03 -12.71 -14.19
C ASP A 59 1.41 -12.19 -14.58
N GLY A 60 2.27 -11.85 -13.62
CA GLY A 60 3.62 -11.32 -13.79
C GLY A 60 3.70 -9.89 -14.35
N ARG A 61 2.56 -9.22 -14.55
CA ARG A 61 2.51 -7.90 -15.22
C ARG A 61 2.62 -6.71 -14.27
N SER A 62 2.47 -6.94 -12.96
CA SER A 62 2.51 -5.90 -11.93
C SER A 62 3.50 -6.25 -10.83
N GLU A 63 4.09 -5.23 -10.24
CA GLU A 63 5.12 -5.36 -9.21
C GLU A 63 4.88 -4.33 -8.11
N LEU A 64 4.91 -4.79 -6.87
CA LEU A 64 4.79 -3.98 -5.67
C LEU A 64 6.08 -4.13 -4.85
N SER A 65 6.83 -3.06 -4.68
CA SER A 65 7.96 -3.02 -3.75
C SER A 65 7.54 -2.27 -2.49
N LEU A 66 7.78 -2.87 -1.32
CA LEU A 66 7.57 -2.29 0.01
C LEU A 66 8.92 -2.21 0.70
N TYR A 67 9.40 -1.02 1.04
CA TYR A 67 10.73 -0.87 1.63
C TYR A 67 10.86 0.33 2.58
N GLY A 68 11.79 0.23 3.52
CA GLY A 68 12.23 1.30 4.40
C GLY A 68 13.53 1.94 3.92
N THR A 69 13.82 3.15 4.40
CA THR A 69 15.06 3.88 4.11
C THR A 69 15.42 4.83 5.24
N MET A 70 16.71 5.10 5.43
CA MET A 70 17.21 6.14 6.34
C MET A 70 17.21 7.49 5.62
N LEU A 71 16.83 8.55 6.33
CA LEU A 71 16.87 9.92 5.81
C LEU A 71 18.27 10.52 6.02
N GLU A 72 19.07 10.62 4.96
CA GLU A 72 20.46 11.13 5.01
C GLU A 72 20.58 12.48 5.71
N THR A 73 19.63 13.39 5.46
CA THR A 73 19.59 14.75 6.05
C THR A 73 18.57 14.88 7.18
N GLY A 74 17.87 13.80 7.54
CA GLY A 74 16.72 13.82 8.44
C GLY A 74 15.41 14.37 7.83
N GLU A 75 15.46 14.97 6.64
CA GLU A 75 14.32 15.66 6.02
C GLU A 75 13.58 14.77 5.01
N PHE A 76 12.38 14.31 5.38
CA PHE A 76 11.57 13.45 4.50
C PHE A 76 11.24 14.10 3.15
N ALA A 77 10.90 15.40 3.14
CA ALA A 77 10.52 16.09 1.91
C ALA A 77 11.67 16.15 0.90
N GLY A 78 12.90 16.30 1.38
CA GLY A 78 14.10 16.27 0.54
C GLY A 78 14.33 14.89 -0.08
N GLU A 79 14.23 13.84 0.72
CA GLU A 79 14.34 12.45 0.25
C GLU A 79 13.25 12.09 -0.77
N ALA A 80 11.99 12.47 -0.50
CA ALA A 80 10.88 12.24 -1.42
C ALA A 80 11.08 12.97 -2.76
N ARG A 81 11.63 14.18 -2.74
CA ARG A 81 11.93 14.95 -3.96
C ARG A 81 13.07 14.31 -4.76
N LYS A 82 14.14 13.84 -4.09
CA LYS A 82 15.25 13.10 -4.71
C LYS A 82 14.75 11.85 -5.45
N ARG A 83 13.83 11.10 -4.84
CA ARG A 83 13.21 9.90 -5.46
C ARG A 83 12.33 10.25 -6.65
N LEU A 84 11.48 11.26 -6.52
CA LEU A 84 10.66 11.77 -7.61
C LEU A 84 11.52 12.19 -8.83
N ASP A 85 12.62 12.90 -8.60
CA ASP A 85 13.52 13.34 -9.67
C ASP A 85 14.31 12.17 -10.28
N ALA A 86 14.67 11.16 -9.48
CA ALA A 86 15.25 9.92 -9.99
C ALA A 86 14.29 9.15 -10.91
N ASP A 87 12.99 9.08 -10.56
CA ASP A 87 11.98 8.45 -11.42
C ASP A 87 11.76 9.25 -12.72
N ARG A 88 11.78 10.59 -12.66
CA ARG A 88 11.76 11.44 -13.85
C ARG A 88 12.98 11.17 -14.75
N ALA A 89 14.17 11.11 -14.16
CA ALA A 89 15.41 10.79 -14.89
C ALA A 89 15.39 9.38 -15.50
N ALA A 90 14.69 8.44 -14.87
CA ALA A 90 14.43 7.11 -15.41
C ALA A 90 13.38 7.08 -16.54
N GLY A 91 12.85 8.23 -16.96
CA GLY A 91 11.94 8.37 -18.10
C GLY A 91 10.46 8.25 -17.76
N TRP A 92 10.08 8.32 -16.48
CA TRP A 92 8.67 8.41 -16.10
C TRP A 92 8.14 9.82 -16.34
N THR A 93 7.06 9.94 -17.12
CA THR A 93 6.31 11.19 -17.22
C THR A 93 5.39 11.30 -16.02
N ILE A 94 5.84 12.01 -14.98
CA ILE A 94 5.07 12.23 -13.76
C ILE A 94 4.04 13.34 -14.00
N THR A 95 2.76 13.01 -13.90
CA THR A 95 1.65 13.96 -14.11
C THR A 95 0.91 14.31 -12.82
N TYR A 96 1.21 13.61 -11.73
CA TYR A 96 0.76 13.95 -10.39
C TYR A 96 1.92 13.81 -9.40
N ASP A 97 2.13 14.84 -8.58
CA ASP A 97 2.98 14.76 -7.40
C ASP A 97 2.45 15.63 -6.28
N LYS A 98 2.59 15.12 -5.05
CA LYS A 98 2.38 15.88 -3.83
C LYS A 98 3.41 15.44 -2.80
N VAL A 99 4.24 16.38 -2.38
CA VAL A 99 5.28 16.18 -1.37
C VAL A 99 4.97 17.09 -0.17
N THR A 100 5.04 16.53 1.02
CA THR A 100 4.91 17.25 2.30
C THR A 100 6.06 16.82 3.21
N ASN A 101 6.13 17.37 4.42
CA ASN A 101 7.15 16.98 5.40
C ASN A 101 6.91 15.59 6.02
N GLY A 102 5.70 15.04 5.94
CA GLY A 102 5.37 13.74 6.56
C GLY A 102 4.95 12.64 5.58
N TRP A 103 4.66 13.00 4.33
CA TRP A 103 4.27 12.04 3.30
C TRP A 103 4.44 12.59 1.89
N ALA A 104 4.57 11.66 0.94
CA ALA A 104 4.57 11.96 -0.48
C ALA A 104 3.72 10.95 -1.24
N SER A 105 3.09 11.40 -2.31
CA SER A 105 2.47 10.55 -3.32
C SER A 105 2.78 11.14 -4.69
N TYR A 106 3.20 10.31 -5.63
CA TYR A 106 3.37 10.73 -7.01
C TYR A 106 3.08 9.57 -7.96
N SER A 107 2.71 9.92 -9.18
CA SER A 107 2.29 8.92 -10.15
C SER A 107 2.55 9.40 -11.58
N GLY A 108 2.97 8.48 -12.44
CA GLY A 108 3.29 8.78 -13.83
C GLY A 108 3.27 7.55 -14.71
N ALA A 109 3.51 7.77 -16.00
CA ALA A 109 3.49 6.70 -17.00
C ALA A 109 4.81 6.64 -17.77
N ARG A 110 5.16 5.42 -18.20
CA ARG A 110 6.29 5.16 -19.11
C ARG A 110 5.91 3.98 -20.00
N SER A 111 5.88 4.20 -21.31
CA SER A 111 5.44 3.20 -22.28
C SER A 111 4.05 2.63 -21.93
N ALA A 112 3.95 1.33 -21.66
CA ALA A 112 2.72 0.61 -21.33
C ALA A 112 2.43 0.55 -19.83
N ASP A 113 3.30 1.08 -18.98
CA ASP A 113 3.20 0.97 -17.53
C ASP A 113 2.82 2.30 -16.86
N ILE A 114 2.19 2.18 -15.70
CA ILE A 114 1.96 3.24 -14.72
C ILE A 114 2.80 2.93 -13.49
N LEU A 115 3.41 3.96 -12.92
CA LEU A 115 4.06 3.95 -11.62
C LEU A 115 3.20 4.78 -10.65
N TYR A 116 2.92 4.23 -9.48
CA TYR A 116 2.43 4.95 -8.32
C TYR A 116 3.42 4.76 -7.16
N VAL A 117 3.83 5.86 -6.53
CA VAL A 117 4.70 5.83 -5.37
C VAL A 117 4.01 6.52 -4.20
N ARG A 118 4.14 5.92 -3.01
CA ARG A 118 3.75 6.48 -1.72
C ARG A 118 4.94 6.43 -0.80
N GLY A 119 5.19 7.52 -0.08
CA GLY A 119 6.13 7.59 1.04
C GLY A 119 5.47 8.15 2.28
N ILE A 120 5.89 7.67 3.45
CA ILE A 120 5.59 8.28 4.75
C ILE A 120 6.88 8.44 5.56
N ALA A 121 6.98 9.54 6.31
CA ALA A 121 7.98 9.65 7.35
C ALA A 121 7.68 8.63 8.45
N LEU A 122 8.73 8.01 8.97
CA LEU A 122 8.71 7.14 10.14
C LEU A 122 9.50 7.82 11.26
N CYS A 123 9.50 7.16 12.42
CA CYS A 123 10.31 7.56 13.55
C CYS A 123 11.80 7.33 13.31
N ASP A 124 12.61 7.99 14.14
CA ASP A 124 14.06 7.82 14.19
C ASP A 124 14.79 8.18 12.88
N GLY A 125 14.27 9.15 12.13
CA GLY A 125 14.89 9.63 10.89
C GLY A 125 14.78 8.63 9.74
N ASN A 126 13.73 7.82 9.72
CA ASN A 126 13.47 6.85 8.66
C ASN A 126 12.25 7.21 7.82
N ALA A 127 12.07 6.51 6.71
CA ALA A 127 10.87 6.57 5.89
C ALA A 127 10.50 5.19 5.36
N ALA A 128 9.21 4.98 5.08
CA ALA A 128 8.72 3.80 4.36
C ALA A 128 8.11 4.23 3.04
N TYR A 129 8.31 3.40 2.02
CA TYR A 129 7.77 3.61 0.69
C TYR A 129 7.09 2.35 0.16
N PHE A 130 6.10 2.56 -0.69
CA PHE A 130 5.73 1.57 -1.69
C PHE A 130 5.86 2.11 -3.10
N HIS A 131 6.36 1.26 -4.00
CA HIS A 131 6.35 1.49 -5.44
C HIS A 131 5.45 0.43 -6.07
N LEU A 132 4.41 0.87 -6.77
CA LEU A 132 3.52 -0.01 -7.51
C LEU A 132 3.66 0.29 -9.00
N ARG A 133 4.13 -0.70 -9.76
CA ARG A 133 4.15 -0.66 -11.21
C ARG A 133 3.09 -1.62 -11.75
N TYR A 134 2.27 -1.14 -12.68
CA TYR A 134 1.21 -1.94 -13.28
C TYR A 134 0.88 -1.48 -14.70
N PRO A 135 0.28 -2.34 -15.53
CA PRO A 135 -0.07 -1.99 -16.90
C PRO A 135 -1.16 -0.92 -17.01
N ARG A 136 -1.06 -0.04 -18.00
CA ARG A 136 -2.03 1.03 -18.27
C ARG A 136 -3.45 0.51 -18.54
N ASP A 137 -3.60 -0.66 -19.15
CA ASP A 137 -4.90 -1.30 -19.41
C ASP A 137 -5.61 -1.76 -18.11
N ARG A 138 -4.91 -1.77 -16.97
CA ARG A 138 -5.44 -2.15 -15.64
C ARG A 138 -5.73 -0.95 -14.73
N LEU A 139 -5.66 0.29 -15.23
CA LEU A 139 -5.88 1.52 -14.45
C LEU A 139 -7.14 1.46 -13.57
N LYS A 140 -8.29 1.11 -14.16
CA LYS A 140 -9.55 1.04 -13.40
C LYS A 140 -9.51 0.02 -12.26
N THR A 141 -8.86 -1.12 -12.47
CA THR A 141 -8.69 -2.16 -11.44
C THR A 141 -7.79 -1.68 -10.31
N PHE A 142 -6.69 -0.99 -10.64
CA PHE A 142 -5.72 -0.56 -9.63
C PHE A 142 -6.15 0.69 -8.84
N ASN A 143 -7.16 1.45 -9.28
CA ASN A 143 -7.67 2.59 -8.52
C ASN A 143 -8.11 2.20 -7.09
N SER A 144 -8.84 1.09 -6.93
CA SER A 144 -9.26 0.61 -5.61
C SER A 144 -8.10 0.00 -4.82
N VAL A 145 -7.19 -0.71 -5.49
CA VAL A 145 -5.98 -1.30 -4.91
C VAL A 145 -5.08 -0.21 -4.32
N ILE A 146 -4.79 0.85 -5.08
CA ILE A 146 -3.99 2.00 -4.66
C ILE A 146 -4.66 2.69 -3.46
N GLY A 147 -5.97 2.92 -3.52
CA GLY A 147 -6.71 3.54 -2.42
C GLY A 147 -6.54 2.78 -1.10
N ARG A 148 -6.47 1.46 -1.15
CA ARG A 148 -6.23 0.63 0.04
C ARG A 148 -4.75 0.55 0.44
N LEU A 149 -3.83 0.46 -0.52
CA LEU A 149 -2.38 0.50 -0.26
C LEU A 149 -1.96 1.81 0.43
N VAL A 150 -2.46 2.94 -0.05
CA VAL A 150 -2.20 4.27 0.55
C VAL A 150 -2.65 4.33 2.00
N LYS A 151 -3.78 3.69 2.33
CA LYS A 151 -4.31 3.62 3.71
C LYS A 151 -3.61 2.60 4.58
N SER A 152 -3.03 1.55 4.00
CA SER A 152 -2.43 0.46 4.75
C SER A 152 -0.97 0.71 5.12
N LEU A 153 -0.24 1.53 4.35
CA LEU A 153 1.12 1.93 4.68
C LEU A 153 1.13 2.82 5.93
N ARG A 154 1.68 2.29 7.03
CA ARG A 154 1.70 2.95 8.33
C ARG A 154 2.95 2.54 9.12
N PRO A 155 3.41 3.37 10.06
CA PRO A 155 4.46 2.96 10.99
C PRO A 155 3.93 1.86 11.92
N ALA A 156 4.85 1.17 12.58
CA ALA A 156 4.56 0.32 13.72
C ALA A 156 3.94 1.15 14.87
N ALA A 157 3.29 0.47 15.81
CA ALA A 157 2.68 1.13 16.96
C ALA A 157 3.72 1.97 17.73
N GLY A 158 3.31 3.14 18.20
CA GLY A 158 4.16 4.05 18.99
C GLY A 158 4.85 5.17 18.19
N CYS A 159 4.62 5.27 16.88
CA CYS A 159 5.16 6.37 16.06
C CYS A 159 4.09 7.39 15.67
N GLU A 160 4.23 8.64 16.13
CA GLU A 160 3.26 9.73 15.89
C GLU A 160 3.64 10.66 14.73
N GLN A 161 4.80 10.43 14.09
CA GLN A 161 5.31 11.28 13.01
C GLN A 161 4.67 11.00 11.64
N ALA A 162 4.01 9.85 11.48
CA ALA A 162 3.28 9.55 10.26
C ALA A 162 1.92 10.29 10.23
N PRO A 163 1.38 10.60 9.04
CA PRO A 163 0.08 11.25 8.94
C PRO A 163 -1.02 10.39 9.59
N GLN A 164 -1.79 10.99 10.50
CA GLN A 164 -2.89 10.31 11.21
C GLN A 164 -4.02 9.87 10.26
N GLN A 165 -4.12 10.48 9.08
CA GLN A 165 -5.03 10.07 8.02
C GLN A 165 -4.29 10.00 6.68
N ALA A 166 -4.50 8.89 5.96
CA ALA A 166 -3.97 8.74 4.61
C ALA A 166 -4.71 9.70 3.65
N PRO A 167 -3.99 10.46 2.81
CA PRO A 167 -4.62 11.30 1.80
C PRO A 167 -5.33 10.44 0.75
N GLY A 168 -6.24 11.06 0.01
CA GLY A 168 -6.84 10.41 -1.15
C GLY A 168 -5.77 9.92 -2.13
N ALA A 169 -6.00 8.76 -2.73
CA ALA A 169 -5.16 8.27 -3.81
C ALA A 169 -5.12 9.28 -4.96
N ALA A 170 -3.95 9.44 -5.58
CA ALA A 170 -3.84 10.22 -6.80
C ALA A 170 -4.72 9.57 -7.87
N GLN A 171 -5.44 10.40 -8.61
CA GLN A 171 -6.26 9.93 -9.74
C GLN A 171 -5.46 10.17 -11.02
N HIS A 172 -5.39 9.13 -11.85
CA HIS A 172 -4.87 9.17 -13.22
C HIS A 172 -6.02 9.09 -14.23
#